data_AF-A0A957V5L8-F1
#
_entry.id   AF-A0A957V5L8-F1
#
_cell.length_a   1.000
_cell.length_b   1.000
_cell.length_c   1.000
_cell.angle_alpha   90.00
_cell.angle_beta   90.00
_cell.angle_gamma   90.00
#
_symmetry.space_group_name_H-M   'P 1'
#
loop_
_entity.id
_entity.type
_entity.pdbx_description
1 polymer ?
#
loop_
_entity_poly.entity_id
_entity_poly.type
_entity_poly.pdbx_seq_one_letter_code
_entity_poly.pdbx_strand_id
1 'polypeptide(L)'
;DYLIVDLPPGTGDAQLSLAQSVPLTGGVIVTGPQAVSVSDALRGAKAFERLEVPIIGVVENMSGDIFGSGGGMDAAKQLHVDFLARIPLDARVRAGGDSGEPIVLLAPESDTAKAFRDFARVVAAKISMLVVAPEPKLRIV
;
A
#
# COMPACT_ATOMS: atom_id res chain seq x y z
N ASP A 1 4.07 -9.93 -14.55
CA ASP A 1 5.02 -8.87 -14.14
C ASP A 1 4.29 -7.71 -13.50
N TYR A 2 5.00 -6.80 -12.84
CA TYR A 2 4.42 -5.64 -12.14
C TYR A 2 5.25 -4.39 -12.40
N LEU A 3 4.58 -3.25 -12.62
CA LEU A 3 5.18 -1.92 -12.55
C LEU A 3 4.71 -1.25 -11.26
N ILE A 4 5.63 -0.97 -10.35
CA ILE A 4 5.34 -0.29 -9.09
C ILE A 4 5.71 1.17 -9.26
N VAL A 5 4.77 2.07 -8.96
CA VAL A 5 5.01 3.51 -8.99
C VAL A 5 4.85 4.08 -7.58
N ASP A 6 5.90 4.74 -7.10
CA ASP A 6 5.83 5.51 -5.86
C ASP A 6 5.24 6.89 -6.15
N LEU A 7 4.14 7.19 -5.47
CA LEU A 7 3.40 8.43 -5.67
C LEU A 7 3.81 9.44 -4.59
N PRO A 8 4.00 10.73 -4.94
CA PRO A 8 4.24 11.75 -3.94
C PRO A 8 3.08 11.79 -2.94
N PRO A 9 3.31 12.13 -1.67
CA PRO A 9 2.25 12.17 -0.68
C PRO A 9 1.22 13.28 -0.98
N GLY A 10 0.00 13.12 -0.45
CA GLY A 10 -1.06 14.14 -0.53
C GLY A 10 -2.11 13.86 -1.61
N THR A 11 -2.77 14.94 -2.08
CA THR A 11 -3.86 14.91 -3.07
C THR A 11 -3.52 15.75 -4.31
N GLY A 12 -2.23 15.93 -4.61
CA GLY A 12 -1.75 16.88 -5.60
C GLY A 12 -1.94 16.44 -7.06
N ASP A 13 -1.82 17.40 -7.98
CA ASP A 13 -2.05 17.21 -9.42
C ASP A 13 -1.15 16.17 -10.08
N ALA A 14 0.02 15.88 -9.51
CA ALA A 14 0.95 14.87 -10.03
C ALA A 14 0.36 13.44 -9.98
N GLN A 15 -0.35 13.09 -8.90
CA GLN A 15 -1.02 11.79 -8.79
C GLN A 15 -2.15 11.65 -9.81
N LEU A 16 -2.93 12.74 -9.97
CA LEU A 16 -4.02 12.82 -10.94
C LEU A 16 -3.49 12.70 -12.37
N SER A 17 -2.39 13.40 -12.67
CA SER A 17 -1.77 13.40 -14.00
C SER A 17 -1.25 12.01 -14.38
N LEU A 18 -0.59 11.29 -13.46
CA LEU A 18 -0.12 9.93 -13.73
C LEU A 18 -1.29 8.96 -13.93
N ALA A 19 -2.28 8.99 -13.05
CA ALA A 19 -3.45 8.12 -13.14
C ALA A 19 -4.27 8.35 -14.41
N GLN A 20 -4.25 9.57 -14.96
CA GLN A 20 -4.85 9.87 -16.26
C GLN A 20 -3.98 9.43 -17.44
N SER A 21 -2.66 9.34 -17.27
CA SER A 21 -1.71 9.02 -18.34
C SER A 21 -1.53 7.51 -18.54
N VAL A 22 -1.70 6.71 -17.49
CA VAL A 22 -1.47 5.26 -17.52
C VAL A 22 -2.59 4.55 -16.75
N PRO A 23 -3.21 3.49 -17.31
CA PRO A 23 -4.23 2.72 -16.60
C PRO A 23 -3.62 2.04 -15.37
N LEU A 24 -4.08 2.43 -14.18
CA LEU A 24 -3.64 1.86 -12.91
C LEU A 24 -4.50 0.65 -12.54
N THR A 25 -3.88 -0.48 -12.25
CA THR A 25 -4.59 -1.69 -11.79
C THR A 25 -5.17 -1.53 -10.39
N GLY A 26 -4.51 -0.75 -9.54
CA GLY A 26 -4.97 -0.44 -8.20
C GLY A 26 -3.92 0.27 -7.35
N GLY A 27 -4.34 0.80 -6.21
CA GLY A 27 -3.50 1.48 -5.24
C GLY A 27 -3.34 0.70 -3.94
N VAL A 28 -2.16 0.80 -3.33
CA VAL A 28 -1.95 0.37 -1.94
C VAL A 28 -1.72 1.59 -1.09
N ILE A 29 -2.52 1.75 -0.03
CA ILE A 29 -2.39 2.87 0.89
C ILE A 29 -1.40 2.50 1.99
N VAL A 30 -0.37 3.31 2.16
CA VAL A 30 0.63 3.15 3.23
C VAL A 30 0.31 4.14 4.35
N THR A 31 0.27 3.67 5.59
CA THR A 31 0.12 4.54 6.76
C THR A 31 0.97 4.06 7.93
N GLY A 32 1.10 4.88 8.97
CA GLY A 32 1.73 4.53 10.25
C GLY A 32 0.68 4.28 11.34
N PRO A 33 1.09 3.84 12.54
CA PRO A 33 0.15 3.58 13.63
C PRO A 33 -0.49 4.85 14.21
N GLN A 34 0.09 6.03 13.95
CA GLN A 34 -0.30 7.29 14.56
C GLN A 34 -1.56 7.87 13.90
N ALA A 35 -2.42 8.50 14.70
CA ALA A 35 -3.66 9.10 14.22
C ALA A 35 -3.46 10.14 13.10
N VAL A 36 -2.36 10.90 13.12
CA VAL A 36 -2.02 11.85 12.05
C VAL A 36 -1.75 11.13 10.72
N SER A 37 -0.98 10.06 10.74
CA SER A 37 -0.67 9.24 9.56
C SER A 37 -1.93 8.57 9.01
N VAL A 38 -2.81 8.10 9.90
CA VAL A 38 -4.12 7.55 9.51
C VAL A 38 -4.96 8.62 8.81
N SER A 39 -5.10 9.80 9.41
CA SER A 39 -5.84 10.92 8.83
C SER A 39 -5.32 11.29 7.44
N ASP A 40 -4.00 11.34 7.25
CA ASP A 40 -3.40 11.69 5.96
C ASP A 40 -3.58 10.59 4.92
N ALA A 41 -3.48 9.32 5.31
CA ALA A 41 -3.77 8.18 4.45
C ALA A 41 -5.23 8.18 3.97
N LEU A 42 -6.18 8.47 4.87
CA LEU A 42 -7.61 8.59 4.52
C LEU A 42 -7.88 9.74 3.55
N ARG A 43 -7.15 10.86 3.67
CA ARG A 43 -7.25 11.97 2.71
C ARG A 43 -6.66 11.60 1.35
N GLY A 44 -5.50 10.94 1.34
CA GLY A 44 -4.84 10.48 0.12
C GLY A 44 -5.68 9.45 -0.65
N ALA A 45 -6.37 8.54 0.07
CA ALA A 45 -7.27 7.56 -0.51
C ALA A 45 -8.39 8.19 -1.37
N LYS A 46 -8.86 9.40 -1.03
CA LYS A 46 -9.86 10.13 -1.82
C LYS A 46 -9.39 10.47 -3.24
N ALA A 47 -8.07 10.58 -3.48
CA ALA A 47 -7.55 10.78 -4.82
C ALA A 47 -7.81 9.54 -5.69
N PHE A 48 -7.62 8.33 -5.14
CA PHE A 48 -7.92 7.08 -5.83
C PHE A 48 -9.42 6.92 -6.10
N GLU A 49 -10.29 7.28 -5.15
CA GLU A 49 -11.74 7.29 -5.36
C GLU A 49 -12.15 8.21 -6.53
N ARG A 50 -11.60 9.43 -6.58
CA ARG A 50 -11.89 10.40 -7.66
C ARG A 50 -11.40 9.94 -9.02
N LEU A 51 -10.33 9.16 -9.05
CA LEU A 51 -9.73 8.59 -10.25
C LEU A 51 -10.33 7.23 -10.63
N GLU A 52 -11.31 6.75 -9.86
CA GLU A 52 -11.92 5.42 -10.03
C GLU A 52 -10.89 4.27 -10.00
N VAL A 53 -9.76 4.46 -9.31
CA VAL A 53 -8.70 3.46 -9.18
C VAL A 53 -8.99 2.57 -7.97
N PRO A 54 -9.08 1.23 -8.13
CA PRO A 54 -9.34 0.32 -7.02
C PRO A 54 -8.28 0.41 -5.92
N ILE A 55 -8.69 0.56 -4.67
CA ILE A 55 -7.77 0.44 -3.54
C ILE A 55 -7.67 -1.05 -3.17
N ILE A 56 -6.48 -1.63 -3.35
CA ILE A 56 -6.18 -3.03 -3.05
C ILE A 56 -6.24 -3.29 -1.54
N GLY A 57 -5.81 -2.30 -0.75
CA GLY A 57 -5.85 -2.35 0.70
C GLY A 57 -4.87 -1.39 1.37
N VAL A 58 -4.74 -1.52 2.69
CA VAL A 58 -3.86 -0.71 3.54
C VAL A 58 -2.73 -1.55 4.12
N VAL A 59 -1.51 -1.01 4.12
CA VAL A 59 -0.37 -1.55 4.87
C VAL A 59 0.02 -0.58 5.99
N GLU A 60 0.22 -1.12 7.20
CA GLU A 60 0.76 -0.36 8.33
C GLU A 60 2.29 -0.47 8.35
N ASN A 61 2.98 0.64 8.18
CA ASN A 61 4.43 0.77 8.26
C ASN A 61 4.87 1.24 9.66
N MET A 62 6.12 0.98 10.04
CA MET A 62 6.74 1.46 11.29
C MET A 62 5.99 1.08 12.58
N SER A 63 5.35 -0.10 12.63
CA SER A 63 4.68 -0.60 13.83
C SER A 63 5.66 -1.09 14.91
N GLY A 64 5.27 -1.03 16.18
CA GLY A 64 6.05 -1.56 17.30
C GLY A 64 6.02 -0.67 18.53
N ASP A 65 6.82 -0.99 19.55
CA ASP A 65 6.73 -0.36 20.87
C ASP A 65 6.91 1.16 20.89
N ILE A 66 7.69 1.70 19.94
CA ILE A 66 7.98 3.15 19.87
C ILE A 66 6.81 3.93 19.29
N PHE A 67 6.16 3.40 18.26
CA PHE A 67 5.15 4.12 17.48
C PHE A 67 3.73 3.59 17.68
N GLY A 68 3.59 2.47 18.40
CA GLY A 68 2.34 1.76 18.58
C GLY A 68 2.00 0.84 17.42
N SER A 69 0.74 0.40 17.40
CA SER A 69 0.18 -0.42 16.32
C SER A 69 -1.33 -0.22 16.26
N GLY A 70 -1.93 -0.48 15.09
CA GLY A 70 -3.39 -0.52 14.93
C GLY A 70 -3.97 0.57 14.03
N GLY A 71 -3.26 1.69 13.83
CA GLY A 71 -3.70 2.77 12.96
C GLY A 71 -4.01 2.31 11.52
N GLY A 72 -3.20 1.42 10.93
CA GLY A 72 -3.47 0.90 9.59
C GLY A 72 -4.68 -0.03 9.52
N MET A 73 -4.98 -0.77 10.59
CA MET A 73 -6.21 -1.57 10.66
C MET A 73 -7.44 -0.66 10.76
N ASP A 74 -7.34 0.44 11.50
CA ASP A 74 -8.43 1.40 11.61
C ASP A 74 -8.64 2.16 10.29
N ALA A 75 -7.57 2.50 9.58
CA ALA A 75 -7.65 3.06 8.24
C ALA A 75 -8.34 2.10 7.26
N ALA A 76 -7.95 0.82 7.26
CA ALA A 76 -8.55 -0.20 6.40
C ALA A 76 -10.06 -0.34 6.64
N LYS A 77 -10.48 -0.38 7.93
CA LYS A 77 -11.90 -0.42 8.31
C LYS A 77 -12.67 0.81 7.81
N GLN A 78 -12.10 2.01 7.96
CA GLN A 78 -12.75 3.26 7.54
C GLN A 78 -12.87 3.38 6.03
N LEU A 79 -11.90 2.85 5.28
CA LEU A 79 -11.92 2.80 3.81
C LEU A 79 -12.72 1.62 3.27
N HIS A 80 -13.19 0.70 4.13
CA HIS A 80 -13.84 -0.55 3.73
C HIS A 80 -13.00 -1.40 2.77
N VAL A 81 -11.69 -1.46 3.02
CA VAL A 81 -10.73 -2.26 2.25
C VAL A 81 -9.96 -3.23 3.14
N ASP A 82 -9.20 -4.12 2.52
CA ASP A 82 -8.42 -5.11 3.25
C ASP A 82 -7.22 -4.48 3.98
N PHE A 83 -6.95 -4.99 5.17
CA PHE A 83 -5.66 -4.79 5.83
C PHE A 83 -4.66 -5.82 5.29
N LEU A 84 -3.60 -5.36 4.63
CA LEU A 84 -2.71 -6.21 3.85
C LEU A 84 -1.57 -6.77 4.68
N ALA A 85 -0.93 -5.93 5.49
CA ALA A 85 0.20 -6.32 6.31
C ALA A 85 0.52 -5.27 7.37
N ARG A 86 1.34 -5.70 8.33
CA ARG A 86 2.02 -4.86 9.29
C ARG A 86 3.52 -5.02 9.11
N ILE A 87 4.22 -3.91 8.90
CA ILE A 87 5.68 -3.86 8.80
C ILE A 87 6.23 -3.27 10.11
N PRO A 88 7.07 -4.02 10.85
CA PRO A 88 7.67 -3.52 12.08
C PRO A 88 8.72 -2.43 11.81
N LEU A 89 8.89 -1.53 12.77
CA LEU A 89 9.97 -0.56 12.77
C LEU A 89 11.31 -1.30 12.97
N ASP A 90 12.21 -1.13 12.00
CA ASP A 90 13.51 -1.79 12.03
C ASP A 90 14.59 -0.89 11.44
N ALA A 91 15.61 -0.56 12.23
CA ALA A 91 16.70 0.33 11.83
C ALA A 91 17.50 -0.20 10.62
N ARG A 92 17.46 -1.51 10.37
CA ARG A 92 18.10 -2.15 9.22
C ARG A 92 17.40 -1.79 7.91
N VAL A 93 16.13 -1.41 7.93
CA VAL A 93 15.42 -0.93 6.72
C VAL A 93 16.08 0.36 6.22
N ARG A 94 16.27 1.34 7.11
CA ARG A 94 16.99 2.58 6.79
C ARG A 94 18.44 2.30 6.38
N ALA A 95 19.15 1.45 7.12
CA ALA A 95 20.54 1.08 6.78
C ALA A 95 20.66 0.48 5.38
N GLY A 96 19.70 -0.37 5.01
CA GLY A 96 19.62 -0.98 3.70
C GLY A 96 19.27 0.01 2.59
N GLY A 97 18.38 0.97 2.86
CA GLY A 97 18.09 2.07 1.95
C GLY A 97 19.32 2.92 1.65
N ASP A 98 20.08 3.29 2.69
CA ASP A 98 21.29 4.12 2.57
C ASP A 98 22.42 3.41 1.81
N SER A 99 22.53 2.08 1.95
CA SER A 99 23.57 1.25 1.32
C SER A 99 23.18 0.71 -0.06
N GLY A 100 21.90 0.79 -0.44
CA GLY A 100 21.37 0.17 -1.66
C GLY A 100 21.10 -1.33 -1.53
N GLU A 101 21.24 -1.91 -0.34
CA GLU A 101 20.95 -3.32 -0.06
C GLU A 101 19.68 -3.43 0.80
N PRO A 102 18.50 -3.70 0.24
CA PRO A 102 17.26 -3.73 1.01
C PRO A 102 17.26 -4.84 2.06
N ILE A 103 16.50 -4.66 3.15
CA ILE A 103 16.45 -5.58 4.30
C ILE A 103 16.13 -7.03 3.93
N VAL A 104 15.35 -7.24 2.86
CA VAL A 104 15.00 -8.57 2.35
C VAL A 104 16.20 -9.35 1.80
N LEU A 105 17.31 -8.66 1.49
CA LEU A 105 18.60 -9.23 1.12
C LEU A 105 19.57 -9.24 2.32
N LEU A 106 19.67 -8.12 3.05
CA LEU A 106 20.61 -7.99 4.18
C LEU A 106 20.30 -8.93 5.35
N ALA A 107 19.01 -9.11 5.66
CA ALA A 107 18.56 -9.86 6.82
C ALA A 107 17.35 -10.73 6.46
N PRO A 108 17.51 -11.73 5.58
CA PRO A 108 16.41 -12.47 4.97
C PRO A 108 15.55 -13.21 5.99
N GLU A 109 16.12 -13.60 7.13
CA GLU A 109 15.41 -14.31 8.20
C GLU A 109 14.78 -13.41 9.26
N SER A 110 14.97 -12.09 9.17
CA SER A 110 14.34 -11.14 10.08
C SER A 110 12.81 -11.10 9.90
N ASP A 111 12.10 -10.81 10.98
CA ASP A 111 10.64 -10.65 10.96
C ASP A 111 10.20 -9.56 9.98
N THR A 112 10.96 -8.46 9.90
CA THR A 112 10.72 -7.36 8.95
C THR A 112 10.85 -7.81 7.50
N ALA A 113 11.90 -8.59 7.17
CA ALA A 113 12.08 -9.13 5.82
C ALA A 113 10.96 -10.11 5.45
N LYS A 114 10.56 -10.97 6.39
CA LYS A 114 9.43 -11.89 6.23
C LYS A 114 8.13 -11.13 5.99
N ALA A 115 7.85 -10.11 6.80
CA ALA A 115 6.68 -9.25 6.66
C ALA A 115 6.61 -8.57 5.28
N PHE A 116 7.72 -8.04 4.75
CA PHE A 116 7.76 -7.48 3.40
C PHE A 116 7.47 -8.53 2.31
N ARG A 117 8.02 -9.74 2.43
CA ARG A 117 7.76 -10.83 1.47
C ARG A 117 6.31 -11.29 1.52
N ASP A 118 5.74 -11.42 2.70
CA ASP A 118 4.34 -11.83 2.88
C ASP A 118 3.40 -10.74 2.34
N PHE A 119 3.70 -9.47 2.63
CA PHE A 119 2.98 -8.34 2.04
C PHE A 119 3.02 -8.39 0.50
N ALA A 120 4.18 -8.58 -0.10
CA ALA A 120 4.32 -8.68 -1.55
C ALA A 120 3.50 -9.85 -2.14
N ARG A 121 3.49 -11.01 -1.47
CA ARG A 121 2.67 -12.17 -1.88
C ARG A 121 1.17 -11.88 -1.82
N VAL A 122 0.71 -11.25 -0.74
CA VAL A 122 -0.70 -10.86 -0.57
C VAL A 122 -1.12 -9.89 -1.67
N VAL A 123 -0.31 -8.87 -1.95
CA VAL A 123 -0.59 -7.89 -3.02
C VAL A 123 -0.62 -8.57 -4.39
N ALA A 124 0.37 -9.40 -4.71
CA ALA A 124 0.42 -10.14 -5.96
C ALA A 124 -0.80 -11.03 -6.17
N ALA A 125 -1.23 -11.77 -5.14
CA ALA A 125 -2.42 -12.60 -5.19
C ALA A 125 -3.69 -11.78 -5.43
N LYS A 126 -3.84 -10.63 -4.76
CA LYS A 126 -4.99 -9.73 -4.95
C LYS A 126 -5.02 -9.12 -6.35
N ILE A 127 -3.89 -8.63 -6.84
CA ILE A 127 -3.79 -8.09 -8.21
C ILE A 127 -4.14 -9.17 -9.24
N SER A 128 -3.68 -10.41 -9.05
CA SER A 128 -4.02 -11.51 -9.95
C SER A 128 -5.53 -11.77 -10.02
N MET A 129 -6.28 -11.57 -8.92
CA MET A 129 -7.74 -11.69 -8.95
C MET A 129 -8.42 -10.50 -9.64
N LEU A 130 -7.89 -9.28 -9.46
CA LEU A 130 -8.43 -8.08 -10.10
C LEU A 130 -8.24 -8.10 -11.62
N VAL A 131 -7.09 -8.57 -12.11
CA VAL A 131 -6.77 -8.62 -13.54
C VAL A 131 -7.49 -9.77 -14.26
N VAL A 132 -7.87 -10.83 -13.54
CA VAL A 132 -8.58 -12.00 -14.10
C VAL A 132 -10.10 -11.83 -14.07
N ALA A 133 -10.64 -10.82 -13.38
CA ALA A 133 -12.08 -10.58 -13.33
C ALA A 133 -12.64 -10.33 -14.76
N PRO A 134 -13.69 -11.06 -15.19
CA PRO A 134 -14.23 -10.92 -16.55
C PRO A 134 -14.84 -9.52 -16.74
N GLU A 135 -14.82 -9.02 -17.98
CA GLU A 135 -15.46 -7.75 -18.36
C GLU A 135 -16.88 -7.66 -17.77
N PRO A 136 -17.29 -6.48 -17.27
CA PRO A 136 -18.65 -6.31 -16.76
C PRO A 136 -19.62 -6.65 -17.88
N LYS A 137 -20.57 -7.56 -17.61
CA LYS A 137 -21.63 -7.93 -18.55
C LYS A 137 -22.29 -6.66 -19.08
N LEU A 138 -22.18 -6.45 -20.39
CA LEU A 138 -22.93 -5.45 -21.15
C LEU A 138 -24.38 -5.40 -20.62
N ARG A 139 -24.72 -4.30 -19.96
CA ARG A 139 -26.12 -3.96 -19.70
C ARG A 139 -26.71 -3.57 -21.05
N ILE A 140 -27.35 -4.54 -21.69
CA ILE A 140 -28.30 -4.25 -22.77
C ILE A 140 -29.49 -3.59 -22.08
N VAL A 141 -29.60 -2.27 -22.26
CA VAL A 141 -30.83 -1.50 -22.05
C VAL A 141 -31.70 -1.61 -23.29
#